data_AF-A0AAD0XJR9-F1
#
_entry.id   AF-A0AAD0XJR9-F1
#
_cell.length_a   1.000
_cell.length_b   1.000
_cell.length_c   1.000
_cell.angle_alpha   90.00
_cell.angle_beta   90.00
_cell.angle_gamma   90.00
#
_symmetry.space_group_name_H-M   'P 1'
#
loop_
_entity.id
_entity.type
_entity.pdbx_description
1 polymer ?
#
loop_
_entity_poly.entity_id
_entity_poly.type
_entity_poly.pdbx_seq_one_letter_code
_entity_poly.pdbx_strand_id
1 'polypeptide(L)'
;MVPVGRMYPDSFCTTFTSKKRNQWLGEICISSNTDFISAMGFRDEVPDEERWGNREEHQIGYWKITPLFTYPMTPFILDPIKIYAAEADCFIEDGPVYRATSMCHTALYELRSGVFIYSVFHFFDNVKRKQKVQVSDIRNLWIHISKKISKESRR
;
A
#
# COMPACT_ATOMS: atom_id res chain seq x y z
N MET A 1 -6.83 5.41 10.36
CA MET A 1 -7.63 4.82 9.26
C MET A 1 -8.42 3.63 9.78
N VAL A 2 -9.74 3.63 9.55
CA VAL A 2 -10.64 2.47 9.73
C VAL A 2 -10.40 1.50 8.55
N PRO A 3 -10.56 0.16 8.73
CA PRO A 3 -10.45 -0.79 7.62
C PRO A 3 -11.37 -0.42 6.45
N VAL A 4 -10.79 -0.14 5.28
CA VAL A 4 -11.51 0.62 4.24
C VAL A 4 -12.35 -0.29 3.34
N GLY A 5 -12.01 -1.58 3.26
CA GLY A 5 -12.66 -2.51 2.33
C GLY A 5 -14.17 -2.68 2.49
N ARG A 6 -14.74 -2.41 3.67
CA ARG A 6 -16.19 -2.58 3.91
C ARG A 6 -17.05 -1.57 3.16
N MET A 7 -16.46 -0.46 2.70
CA MET A 7 -17.19 0.61 2.01
C MET A 7 -17.23 0.41 0.47
N TYR A 8 -16.51 -0.58 -0.04
CA TYR A 8 -16.38 -0.81 -1.49
C TYR A 8 -16.85 -2.23 -1.83
N PRO A 9 -17.89 -2.39 -2.67
CA PRO A 9 -18.27 -3.69 -3.21
C PRO A 9 -17.08 -4.40 -3.85
N ASP A 10 -17.11 -5.73 -3.85
CA ASP A 10 -16.08 -6.60 -4.43
C ASP A 10 -14.66 -6.38 -3.87
N SER A 11 -14.59 -5.90 -2.63
CA SER A 11 -13.34 -5.69 -1.89
C SER A 11 -13.31 -6.56 -0.63
N PHE A 12 -12.29 -7.40 -0.51
CA PHE A 12 -12.10 -8.31 0.62
C PHE A 12 -10.78 -7.97 1.31
N CYS A 13 -10.86 -7.55 2.58
CA CYS A 13 -9.70 -7.13 3.34
C CYS A 13 -9.47 -8.00 4.58
N THR A 14 -8.19 -8.23 4.88
CA THR A 14 -7.73 -8.79 6.15
C THR A 14 -6.92 -7.75 6.89
N THR A 15 -7.23 -7.56 8.17
CA THR A 15 -6.60 -6.52 9.01
C THR A 15 -5.56 -7.13 9.94
N PHE A 16 -4.45 -6.43 10.13
CA PHE A 16 -3.37 -6.80 11.03
C PHE A 16 -3.38 -5.89 12.25
N THR A 17 -3.38 -6.49 13.44
CA THR A 17 -3.36 -5.76 14.71
C THR A 17 -2.23 -6.26 15.61
N SER A 18 -1.70 -5.37 16.45
CA SER A 18 -0.68 -5.71 17.44
C SER A 18 -1.32 -6.40 18.63
N LYS A 19 -0.93 -7.66 18.91
CA LYS A 19 -1.43 -8.42 20.07
C LYS A 19 -1.25 -7.71 21.41
N LYS A 20 -0.17 -6.94 21.58
CA LYS A 20 0.17 -6.29 22.87
C LYS A 20 -0.70 -5.08 23.19
N ARG A 21 -1.27 -4.40 22.19
CA ARG A 21 -1.98 -3.11 22.37
C ARG A 21 -3.30 -3.04 21.62
N ASN A 22 -3.73 -4.14 20.99
CA ASN A 22 -4.83 -4.19 20.03
C ASN A 22 -4.80 -3.05 18.99
N GLN A 23 -3.60 -2.57 18.65
CA GLN A 23 -3.42 -1.40 17.80
C GLN A 23 -3.41 -1.87 16.34
N TRP A 24 -4.19 -1.20 15.49
CA TRP A 24 -4.15 -1.44 14.05
C TRP A 24 -2.76 -1.16 13.47
N LEU A 25 -2.24 -2.13 12.71
CA LEU A 25 -0.93 -2.11 12.07
C LEU A 25 -1.05 -1.92 10.55
N GLY A 26 -2.11 -2.42 9.95
CA GLY A 26 -2.30 -2.35 8.51
C GLY A 26 -3.37 -3.31 8.02
N GLU A 27 -3.53 -3.38 6.71
CA GLU A 27 -4.43 -4.31 6.04
C GLU A 27 -3.90 -4.74 4.69
N ILE A 28 -4.41 -5.88 4.22
CA ILE A 28 -4.24 -6.35 2.84
C ILE A 28 -5.63 -6.58 2.28
N CYS A 29 -5.86 -6.06 1.08
CA CYS A 29 -7.13 -6.15 0.38
C CYS A 29 -6.93 -6.74 -1.00
N ILE A 30 -7.88 -7.55 -1.44
CA ILE A 30 -8.10 -7.85 -2.85
C ILE A 30 -9.36 -7.13 -3.29
N SER A 31 -9.31 -6.46 -4.43
CA SER A 31 -10.45 -5.71 -4.97
C SER A 31 -10.47 -5.75 -6.48
N SER A 32 -11.67 -5.92 -7.04
CA SER A 32 -11.93 -5.65 -8.46
C SER A 32 -12.64 -4.32 -8.69
N ASN A 33 -12.72 -3.48 -7.66
CA ASN A 33 -13.38 -2.20 -7.69
C ASN A 33 -12.36 -1.09 -7.96
N THR A 34 -12.47 -0.43 -9.11
CA THR A 34 -11.57 0.66 -9.51
C THR A 34 -11.69 1.89 -8.61
N ASP A 35 -12.85 2.12 -8.02
CA ASP A 35 -13.07 3.21 -7.07
C ASP A 35 -12.32 2.95 -5.76
N PHE A 36 -12.19 1.68 -5.34
CA PHE A 36 -11.38 1.31 -4.18
C PHE A 36 -9.91 1.70 -4.39
N ILE A 37 -9.35 1.34 -5.54
CA ILE A 37 -7.94 1.63 -5.88
C ILE A 37 -7.71 3.14 -5.98
N SER A 38 -8.66 3.86 -6.58
CA SER A 38 -8.62 5.32 -6.65
C SER A 38 -8.72 5.98 -5.29
N ALA A 39 -9.63 5.52 -4.42
CA ALA A 39 -9.78 6.03 -3.07
C ALA A 39 -8.56 5.72 -2.20
N MET A 40 -7.89 4.60 -2.46
CA MET A 40 -6.58 4.28 -1.87
C MET A 40 -5.45 5.09 -2.49
N GLY A 41 -5.74 6.07 -3.34
CA GLY A 41 -4.79 7.03 -3.88
C GLY A 41 -3.83 6.44 -4.90
N PHE A 42 -4.18 5.38 -5.61
CA PHE A 42 -3.35 4.85 -6.68
C PHE A 42 -3.73 5.46 -8.03
N ARG A 43 -2.70 5.79 -8.81
CA ARG A 43 -2.80 6.20 -10.20
C ARG A 43 -1.74 5.49 -11.03
N ASP A 44 -2.09 5.16 -12.26
CA ASP A 44 -1.21 4.70 -13.33
C ASP A 44 -0.49 5.87 -14.01
N GLU A 45 -1.11 7.05 -14.05
CA GLU A 45 -0.53 8.27 -14.64
C GLU A 45 -0.16 9.34 -13.59
N VAL A 46 0.85 10.15 -13.92
CA VAL A 46 1.29 11.32 -13.13
C VAL A 46 0.29 12.46 -13.33
N PRO A 47 -0.21 13.11 -12.27
CA PRO A 47 -0.84 14.42 -12.42
C PRO A 47 0.20 15.40 -13.00
N ASP A 48 -0.14 16.16 -14.06
CA ASP A 48 0.74 17.00 -14.89
C ASP A 48 1.76 17.93 -14.19
N GLU A 49 1.71 18.06 -12.86
CA GLU A 49 2.53 18.97 -12.07
C GLU A 49 3.50 18.19 -11.16
N GLU A 50 4.79 18.48 -11.33
CA GLU A 50 5.95 17.98 -10.59
C GLU A 50 6.58 16.67 -11.10
N ARG A 51 7.50 16.81 -12.06
CA ARG A 51 8.50 15.78 -12.38
C ARG A 51 9.46 15.61 -11.19
N TRP A 52 9.15 14.67 -10.30
CA TRP A 52 10.02 14.27 -9.19
C TRP A 52 11.32 13.63 -9.74
N GLY A 53 12.47 14.10 -9.23
CA GLY A 53 13.79 13.98 -9.87
C GLY A 53 14.37 12.58 -10.07
N ASN A 54 15.38 12.51 -10.97
CA ASN A 54 16.38 11.46 -11.29
C ASN A 54 16.01 9.96 -11.24
N ARG A 55 14.76 9.57 -10.97
CA ARG A 55 14.30 8.20 -11.19
C ARG A 55 13.84 8.13 -12.63
N GLU A 56 14.45 7.23 -13.39
CA GLU A 56 14.00 7.01 -14.75
C GLU A 56 12.54 6.52 -14.71
N GLU A 57 11.66 7.24 -15.41
CA GLU A 57 10.21 7.04 -15.46
C GLU A 57 9.84 5.56 -15.72
N HIS A 58 10.69 4.84 -16.45
CA HIS A 58 10.55 3.42 -16.77
C HIS A 58 10.55 2.47 -15.55
N GLN A 59 11.01 2.92 -14.38
CA GLN A 59 11.01 2.13 -13.15
C GLN A 59 9.74 2.30 -12.32
N ILE A 60 8.92 3.29 -12.63
CA ILE A 60 7.73 3.62 -11.85
C ILE A 60 6.57 2.79 -12.39
N GLY A 61 5.93 2.00 -11.52
CA GLY A 61 4.76 1.21 -11.92
C GLY A 61 3.45 1.93 -11.68
N TYR A 62 3.39 2.71 -10.60
CA TYR A 62 2.20 3.41 -10.13
C TYR A 62 2.61 4.63 -9.31
N TRP A 63 1.65 5.47 -8.98
CA TRP A 63 1.80 6.60 -8.09
C TRP A 63 0.87 6.46 -6.90
N LYS A 64 1.42 6.73 -5.71
CA LYS A 64 0.66 6.83 -4.47
C LYS A 64 0.44 8.31 -4.16
N ILE A 65 -0.79 8.76 -4.34
CA ILE A 65 -1.24 10.11 -4.02
C ILE A 65 -1.73 10.15 -2.57
N THR A 66 -1.30 11.18 -1.87
CA THR A 66 -1.79 11.57 -0.55
C THR A 66 -2.28 13.02 -0.64
N PRO A 67 -3.04 13.52 0.37
CA PRO A 67 -3.41 14.94 0.40
C PRO A 67 -2.22 15.92 0.42
N LEU A 68 -1.01 15.46 0.73
CA LEU A 68 0.18 16.31 0.88
C LEU A 68 1.15 16.20 -0.29
N PHE A 69 1.39 14.98 -0.77
CA PHE A 69 2.41 14.67 -1.78
C PHE A 69 2.04 13.47 -2.65
N THR A 70 2.71 13.39 -3.80
CA THR A 70 2.66 12.27 -4.74
C THR A 70 3.95 11.46 -4.64
N TYR A 71 3.84 10.15 -4.39
CA TYR A 71 4.97 9.26 -4.16
C TYR A 71 5.09 8.25 -5.31
N PRO A 72 6.24 8.15 -5.99
CA PRO A 72 6.46 7.15 -7.03
C PRO A 72 6.54 5.76 -6.42
N MET A 73 5.76 4.81 -6.94
CA MET A 73 5.85 3.41 -6.55
C MET A 73 6.85 2.67 -7.41
N THR A 74 7.92 2.21 -6.78
CA THR A 74 9.01 1.47 -7.42
C THR A 74 8.91 -0.02 -7.10
N PRO A 75 9.57 -0.90 -7.88
CA PRO A 75 9.55 -2.33 -7.64
C PRO A 75 10.08 -2.66 -6.23
N PHE A 76 9.25 -3.33 -5.44
CA PHE A 76 9.55 -3.79 -4.09
C PHE A 76 9.97 -5.26 -4.08
N ILE A 77 9.29 -6.05 -4.90
CA ILE A 77 9.57 -7.47 -5.15
C ILE A 77 9.53 -7.66 -6.66
N LEU A 78 10.54 -8.35 -7.21
CA LEU A 78 10.63 -8.68 -8.64
C LEU A 78 10.21 -10.13 -8.92
N ASP A 79 10.48 -11.02 -7.97
CA ASP A 79 10.19 -12.46 -8.05
C ASP A 79 9.54 -12.93 -6.72
N PRO A 80 8.49 -13.76 -6.75
CA PRO A 80 7.92 -14.45 -7.92
C PRO A 80 6.83 -13.68 -8.68
N ILE A 81 6.43 -12.50 -8.20
CA ILE A 81 5.58 -11.55 -8.93
C ILE A 81 6.11 -10.14 -8.72
N LYS A 82 6.00 -9.29 -9.75
CA LYS A 82 6.43 -7.90 -9.68
C LYS A 82 5.42 -7.08 -8.87
N ILE A 83 5.82 -6.62 -7.69
CA ILE A 83 5.02 -5.80 -6.78
C ILE A 83 5.66 -4.42 -6.70
N TYR A 84 4.85 -3.37 -6.77
CA TYR A 84 5.31 -1.99 -6.59
C TYR A 84 4.94 -1.50 -5.20
N ALA A 85 5.79 -0.66 -4.61
CA ALA A 85 5.53 -0.07 -3.31
C ALA A 85 6.01 1.37 -3.21
N ALA A 86 5.41 2.12 -2.30
CA ALA A 86 5.88 3.42 -1.84
C ALA A 86 5.76 3.51 -0.32
N GLU A 87 6.72 4.20 0.28
CA GLU A 87 6.65 4.67 1.65
C GLU A 87 6.16 6.11 1.62
N ALA A 88 4.95 6.34 2.13
CA ALA A 88 4.23 7.60 2.02
C ALA A 88 3.76 8.08 3.38
N ASP A 89 3.60 9.38 3.51
CA ASP A 89 3.01 9.99 4.69
C ASP A 89 1.54 9.58 4.86
N CYS A 90 1.13 9.28 6.10
CA CYS A 90 -0.23 8.84 6.42
C CYS A 90 -0.66 9.24 7.83
N PHE A 91 -1.96 9.09 8.10
CA PHE A 91 -2.58 9.46 9.37
C PHE A 91 -2.98 8.24 10.20
N ILE A 92 -2.59 8.22 11.48
CA ILE A 92 -2.98 7.14 12.41
C ILE A 92 -4.46 7.24 12.78
N GLU A 93 -5.01 8.45 12.88
CA GLU A 93 -6.38 8.74 13.36
C GLU A 93 -7.14 9.69 12.41
N ASP A 94 -8.47 9.60 12.37
CA ASP A 94 -9.37 10.43 11.57
C ASP A 94 -9.59 11.81 12.25
N GLY A 95 -8.50 12.55 12.44
CA GLY A 95 -8.53 13.94 12.92
C GLY A 95 -8.20 14.93 11.80
N PRO A 96 -8.68 16.18 11.87
CA PRO A 96 -8.37 17.25 10.91
C PRO A 96 -6.94 17.77 11.12
N VAL A 97 -5.95 16.89 11.11
CA VAL A 97 -4.56 17.24 11.33
C VAL A 97 -3.86 17.25 9.98
N TYR A 98 -3.49 18.43 9.49
CA TYR A 98 -2.71 18.66 8.27
C TYR A 98 -1.23 18.18 8.39
N ARG A 99 -0.93 17.18 9.23
CA ARG A 99 0.44 16.68 9.45
C ARG A 99 0.48 15.16 9.47
N ALA A 100 1.39 14.59 8.69
CA ALA A 100 1.68 13.17 8.66
C ALA A 100 2.05 12.63 10.05
N THR A 101 1.10 11.97 10.73
CA THR A 101 1.32 11.41 12.07
C THR A 101 2.04 10.06 12.02
N SER A 102 2.19 9.48 10.83
CA SER A 102 2.86 8.21 10.58
C SER A 102 3.41 8.14 9.17
N MET A 103 4.34 7.22 8.95
CA MET A 103 4.71 6.74 7.63
C MET A 103 4.09 5.37 7.38
N CYS A 104 3.54 5.20 6.19
CA CYS A 104 2.90 3.99 5.73
C CYS A 104 3.65 3.38 4.56
N HIS A 105 3.83 2.06 4.61
CA HIS A 105 4.29 1.29 3.48
C HIS A 105 3.05 0.80 2.72
N THR A 106 2.91 1.26 1.49
CA THR A 106 1.83 0.88 0.58
C THR A 106 2.38 0.03 -0.54
N ALA A 107 1.67 -1.02 -0.93
CA ALA A 107 2.06 -1.86 -2.06
C ALA A 107 0.86 -2.26 -2.90
N LEU A 108 1.08 -2.40 -4.20
CA LEU A 108 0.08 -2.74 -5.19
C LEU A 108 0.61 -3.81 -6.15
N TYR A 109 -0.27 -4.76 -6.47
CA TYR A 109 -0.07 -5.77 -7.49
C TYR A 109 -1.36 -6.00 -8.25
N GLU A 110 -1.32 -5.89 -9.57
CA GLU A 110 -2.43 -6.28 -10.43
C GLU A 110 -2.34 -7.80 -10.70
N LEU A 111 -3.27 -8.55 -10.10
CA LEU A 111 -3.32 -10.01 -10.22
C LEU A 111 -3.73 -10.45 -11.64
N ARG A 112 -4.69 -9.72 -12.21
CA ARG A 112 -5.16 -9.79 -13.58
C ARG A 112 -5.83 -8.46 -13.89
N SER A 113 -6.09 -8.18 -15.17
CA SER A 113 -6.73 -6.92 -15.58
C SER A 113 -7.94 -6.59 -14.70
N GLY A 114 -7.86 -5.45 -14.02
CA GLY A 114 -8.93 -4.91 -13.17
C GLY A 114 -9.08 -5.58 -11.79
N VAL A 115 -8.19 -6.49 -11.39
CA VAL A 115 -8.18 -7.11 -10.05
C VAL A 115 -6.85 -6.88 -9.37
N PHE A 116 -6.89 -6.19 -8.24
CA PHE A 116 -5.72 -5.70 -7.55
C PHE A 116 -5.61 -6.28 -6.14
N ILE A 117 -4.38 -6.57 -5.73
CA ILE A 117 -4.01 -6.80 -4.35
C ILE A 117 -3.29 -5.56 -3.85
N TYR A 118 -3.82 -4.98 -2.79
CA TYR A 118 -3.31 -3.78 -2.15
C TYR A 118 -2.91 -4.11 -0.71
N SER A 119 -1.88 -3.44 -0.20
CA SER A 119 -1.59 -3.40 1.23
C SER A 119 -1.23 -2.01 1.70
N VAL A 120 -1.56 -1.72 2.96
CA VAL A 120 -1.06 -0.56 3.69
C VAL A 120 -0.68 -0.97 5.10
N PHE A 121 0.51 -0.56 5.54
CA PHE A 121 0.98 -0.80 6.89
C PHE A 121 1.60 0.46 7.47
N HIS A 122 1.18 0.83 8.67
CA HIS A 122 1.89 1.84 9.47
C HIS A 122 3.20 1.25 9.95
N PHE A 123 4.31 1.63 9.31
CA PHE A 123 5.62 1.11 9.70
C PHE A 123 6.29 1.99 10.74
N PHE A 124 6.02 3.31 10.74
CA PHE A 124 6.62 4.25 11.69
C PHE A 124 5.60 5.27 12.23
N ASP A 125 5.57 5.47 13.54
CA ASP A 125 4.77 6.49 14.24
C ASP A 125 5.64 7.74 14.43
N ASN A 126 5.35 8.82 13.68
CA ASN A 126 6.14 10.05 13.71
C ASN A 126 5.98 10.79 15.04
N VAL A 127 4.80 10.70 15.67
CA VAL A 127 4.49 11.38 16.94
C VAL A 127 5.29 10.76 18.08
N LYS A 128 5.30 9.43 18.16
CA LYS A 128 6.01 8.68 19.20
C LYS A 128 7.46 8.34 18.82
N ARG A 129 7.88 8.69 17.61
CA ARG A 129 9.18 8.34 17.01
C ARG A 129 9.48 6.85 17.15
N LYS A 130 8.50 6.01 16.79
CA LYS A 130 8.55 4.58 17.09
C LYS A 130 8.22 3.72 15.86
N GLN A 131 9.08 2.74 15.60
CA GLN A 131 8.79 1.67 14.64
C GLN A 131 7.59 0.83 15.12
N LYS A 132 6.60 0.66 14.25
CA LYS A 132 5.41 -0.17 14.48
C LYS A 132 5.52 -1.54 13.82
N VAL A 133 5.99 -1.58 12.57
CA VAL A 133 6.15 -2.80 11.76
C VAL A 133 7.46 -2.69 10.98
N GLN A 134 8.23 -3.76 10.83
CA GLN A 134 9.43 -3.73 9.99
C GLN A 134 9.06 -3.88 8.51
N VAL A 135 9.69 -3.10 7.63
CA VAL A 135 9.50 -3.23 6.16
C VAL A 135 9.90 -4.63 5.67
N SER A 136 10.88 -5.27 6.32
CA SER A 136 11.25 -6.66 6.07
C SER A 136 10.11 -7.65 6.34
N ASP A 137 9.31 -7.43 7.37
CA ASP A 137 8.18 -8.31 7.70
C ASP A 137 7.07 -8.18 6.66
N ILE A 138 6.82 -6.95 6.20
CA ILE A 138 5.89 -6.66 5.11
C ILE A 138 6.38 -7.33 3.82
N ARG A 139 7.68 -7.25 3.52
CA ARG A 139 8.30 -7.94 2.38
C ARG A 139 8.10 -9.45 2.45
N ASN A 140 8.35 -10.06 3.61
CA ASN A 140 8.19 -11.49 3.81
C ASN A 140 6.73 -11.95 3.65
N LEU A 141 5.79 -11.15 4.14
CA LEU A 141 4.36 -11.38 3.95
C LEU A 141 3.99 -11.37 2.47
N TRP A 142 4.46 -10.37 1.72
CA TRP A 142 4.24 -10.31 0.28
C TRP A 142 4.88 -11.49 -0.45
N ILE A 143 6.13 -11.87 -0.15
CA ILE A 143 6.77 -13.06 -0.73
C ILE A 143 5.92 -14.32 -0.48
N HIS A 144 5.35 -14.46 0.73
CA HIS A 144 4.48 -15.59 1.03
C HIS A 144 3.20 -15.60 0.17
N ILE A 145 2.55 -14.45 0.02
CA ILE A 145 1.37 -14.27 -0.84
C ILE A 145 1.72 -14.56 -2.30
N SER A 146 2.81 -13.97 -2.79
CA SER A 146 3.35 -14.15 -4.14
C SER A 146 3.57 -15.62 -4.49
N LYS A 147 4.22 -16.39 -3.60
CA LYS A 147 4.43 -17.83 -3.80
C LYS A 147 3.13 -18.62 -3.89
N LYS A 148 2.11 -18.25 -3.11
CA LYS A 148 0.78 -18.88 -3.19
C LYS A 148 0.11 -18.58 -4.52
N ILE A 149 0.13 -17.33 -4.96
CA ILE A 149 -0.43 -16.91 -6.25
C ILE A 149 0.25 -17.68 -7.39
N SER A 150 1.58 -17.65 -7.47
CA SER A 150 2.33 -18.33 -8.54
C SER A 150 2.09 -19.85 -8.57
N LYS A 151 1.80 -20.48 -7.43
CA LYS A 151 1.47 -21.91 -7.37
C LYS A 151 0.09 -22.20 -7.94
N GLU A 152 -0.93 -21.40 -7.60
CA GLU A 152 -2.28 -21.59 -8.11
C GLU A 152 -2.39 -21.22 -9.59
N SER A 153 -1.61 -20.25 -10.10
CA SER A 153 -1.57 -19.94 -11.53
C SER A 153 -0.94 -21.04 -12.41
N ARG A 154 -0.24 -22.02 -11.80
CA ARG A 154 0.38 -23.16 -12.50
C ARG A 154 -0.50 -24.42 -12.48
N ARG A 155 -1.65 -24.37 -11.81
CA ARG A 155 -2.64 -25.45 -11.78
C ARG A 155 -3.71 -25.20 -12.84
#